data_AF-A0A847J0B5-F1
#
_entry.id   AF-A0A847J0B5-F1
#
_cell.length_a   1.000
_cell.length_b   1.000
_cell.length_c   1.000
_cell.angle_alpha   90.00
_cell.angle_beta   90.00
_cell.angle_gamma   90.00
#
_symmetry.space_group_name_H-M   'P 1'
#
loop_
_entity.id
_entity.type
_entity.pdbx_description
1 polymer ?
#
loop_
_entity_poly.entity_id
_entity_poly.type
_entity_poly.pdbx_seq_one_letter_code
_entity_poly.pdbx_strand_id
1 'polypeptide(L)'
;MNPFIQGVIVGLALAVLLGPALFALIQTSIHRGFRSGTMLALGIFLSDLSLVFLAFVGAIQLINTDRHRMLFGYISGMILISYGIVV
;
A
#
# COMPACT_ATOMS: atom_id res chain seq x y z
N MET A 1 -23.89 6.47 -11.77
CA MET A 1 -23.49 5.10 -11.37
C MET A 1 -23.44 5.06 -9.85
N ASN A 2 -23.96 4.03 -9.20
CA ASN A 2 -24.02 3.97 -7.74
C ASN A 2 -22.58 3.91 -7.16
N PRO A 3 -22.18 4.81 -6.24
CA PRO A 3 -20.81 4.87 -5.71
C PRO A 3 -20.35 3.54 -5.09
N PHE A 4 -21.29 2.75 -4.56
CA PHE A 4 -21.05 1.38 -4.09
C PHE A 4 -20.48 0.45 -5.16
N ILE A 5 -21.06 0.45 -6.36
CA ILE A 5 -20.64 -0.44 -7.45
C ILE A 5 -19.25 -0.05 -7.95
N GLN A 6 -18.99 1.26 -8.05
CA GLN A 6 -17.70 1.76 -8.47
C GLN A 6 -16.60 1.43 -7.45
N GLY A 7 -16.88 1.56 -6.16
CA GLY A 7 -15.98 1.16 -5.09
C GLY A 7 -15.65 -0.33 -5.13
N VAL A 8 -16.65 -1.19 -5.34
CA VAL A 8 -16.43 -2.64 -5.47
C VAL A 8 -15.57 -2.96 -6.69
N ILE A 9 -15.87 -2.40 -7.85
CA ILE A 9 -15.12 -2.68 -9.09
C ILE A 9 -13.66 -2.23 -8.95
N VAL A 10 -13.42 -1.02 -8.46
CA VAL A 10 -12.06 -0.50 -8.27
C VAL A 10 -11.31 -1.29 -7.21
N GLY A 11 -11.96 -1.63 -6.10
CA GLY A 11 -11.37 -2.45 -5.05
C GLY A 11 -10.97 -3.84 -5.55
N LEU A 12 -11.82 -4.48 -6.37
CA LEU A 12 -11.51 -5.78 -6.98
C LEU A 12 -10.36 -5.67 -7.98
N ALA A 13 -10.32 -4.62 -8.80
CA ALA A 13 -9.23 -4.38 -9.74
C ALA A 13 -7.89 -4.18 -9.01
N LEU A 14 -7.87 -3.44 -7.90
CA LEU A 14 -6.69 -3.24 -7.08
C LEU A 14 -6.26 -4.52 -6.35
N ALA A 15 -7.22 -5.33 -5.87
CA ALA A 15 -6.93 -6.60 -5.21
C ALA A 15 -6.32 -7.65 -6.15
N VAL A 16 -6.63 -7.59 -7.45
CA VAL A 16 -6.10 -8.51 -8.48
C VAL A 16 -4.84 -7.96 -9.15
N LEU A 17 -4.38 -6.77 -8.78
CA LEU A 17 -3.17 -6.19 -9.35
C LEU A 17 -2.01 -7.19 -9.20
N LEU A 18 -1.46 -7.63 -10.35
CA LEU A 18 -0.40 -8.62 -10.43
C LEU A 18 0.89 -8.02 -9.87
N GLY A 19 1.03 -8.05 -8.55
CA GLY A 19 2.17 -7.54 -7.81
C GLY A 19 2.79 -8.62 -6.91
N PRO A 20 3.95 -8.32 -6.30
CA PRO A 20 4.67 -9.24 -5.42
C PRO A 20 3.80 -9.78 -4.28
N ALA A 21 2.88 -8.95 -3.75
CA ALA A 21 1.96 -9.33 -2.68
C ALA A 21 0.95 -10.41 -3.09
N LEU A 22 0.41 -10.35 -4.32
CA LEU A 22 -0.50 -11.36 -4.85
C LEU A 22 0.24 -12.70 -5.03
N PHE A 23 1.45 -12.68 -5.60
CA PHE A 23 2.26 -13.88 -5.76
C PHE A 23 2.66 -14.48 -4.41
N ALA A 24 3.03 -13.64 -3.44
CA ALA A 24 3.32 -14.09 -2.08
C ALA A 24 2.09 -14.76 -1.42
N LEU A 25 0.89 -14.20 -1.61
CA LEU A 25 -0.38 -14.78 -1.15
C LEU A 25 -0.69 -16.12 -1.80
N ILE A 26 -0.56 -16.24 -3.11
CA ILE A 26 -0.77 -17.50 -3.83
C ILE A 26 0.24 -18.53 -3.34
N GLN A 27 1.52 -18.17 -3.26
CA GLN A 27 2.60 -19.06 -2.84
C GLN A 27 2.39 -19.56 -1.40
N THR A 28 2.09 -18.66 -0.46
CA THR A 28 1.83 -19.06 0.94
C THR A 28 0.55 -19.87 1.08
N SER A 29 -0.50 -19.55 0.31
CA SER A 29 -1.75 -20.33 0.33
C SER A 29 -1.54 -21.75 -0.19
N ILE A 30 -0.74 -21.92 -1.24
CA ILE A 30 -0.41 -23.24 -1.80
C ILE A 30 0.55 -24.01 -0.88
N HIS A 31 1.59 -23.35 -0.37
CA HIS A 31 2.67 -24.04 0.36
C HIS A 31 2.39 -24.27 1.84
N ARG A 32 1.71 -23.33 2.51
CA ARG A 32 1.39 -23.39 3.96
C ARG A 32 -0.11 -23.52 4.26
N GLY A 33 -0.92 -23.69 3.22
CA GLY A 33 -2.37 -23.86 3.32
C GLY A 33 -3.16 -22.57 3.56
N PHE A 34 -4.49 -22.69 3.51
CA PHE A 34 -5.44 -21.57 3.57
C PHE A 34 -5.29 -20.72 4.84
N ARG A 35 -5.08 -21.33 6.00
CA ARG A 35 -4.96 -20.62 7.29
C ARG A 35 -3.77 -19.65 7.32
N SER A 36 -2.65 -20.05 6.71
CA SER A 36 -1.47 -19.20 6.62
C SER A 36 -1.66 -18.08 5.60
N GLY A 37 -2.33 -18.38 4.48
CA GLY A 37 -2.70 -17.39 3.47
C GLY A 37 -3.64 -16.30 4.00
N THR A 38 -4.65 -16.65 4.80
CA THR A 38 -5.57 -15.67 5.39
C THR A 38 -4.89 -14.78 6.43
N MET A 39 -3.97 -15.32 7.23
CA MET A 39 -3.15 -14.50 8.14
C MET A 39 -2.26 -13.51 7.37
N LEU A 40 -1.67 -13.93 6.25
CA LEU A 40 -0.89 -13.04 5.40
C LEU A 40 -1.77 -11.94 4.78
N ALA A 41 -2.96 -12.30 4.27
CA ALA A 41 -3.91 -11.35 3.68
C ALA A 41 -4.35 -10.29 4.70
N LEU A 42 -4.66 -10.71 5.93
CA LEU A 42 -4.98 -9.80 7.03
C LEU A 42 -3.78 -8.91 7.39
N GLY A 43 -2.56 -9.45 7.37
CA GLY A 43 -1.34 -8.67 7.60
C GLY A 43 -1.13 -7.58 6.55
N ILE A 44 -1.30 -7.90 5.26
CA ILE A 44 -1.21 -6.93 4.16
C ILE A 44 -2.27 -5.84 4.34
N PHE A 45 -3.53 -6.24 4.58
CA PHE A 45 -4.62 -5.29 4.79
C PHE A 45 -4.36 -4.36 5.97
N LEU A 46 -3.86 -4.88 7.09
CA LEU A 46 -3.55 -4.08 8.28
C LEU A 46 -2.37 -3.12 8.01
N SER A 47 -1.37 -3.57 7.26
CA SER A 47 -0.24 -2.73 6.84
C SER A 47 -0.72 -1.54 6.01
N ASP A 48 -1.53 -1.78 4.97
CA ASP A 48 -2.06 -0.72 4.11
C ASP A 48 -2.95 0.25 4.88
N LEU A 49 -3.81 -0.27 5.77
CA LEU A 49 -4.65 0.57 6.63
C LEU A 49 -3.81 1.43 7.58
N SER A 50 -2.75 0.87 8.16
CA SER A 50 -1.86 1.60 9.06
C SER A 50 -1.10 2.71 8.33
N LEU A 51 -0.64 2.46 7.10
CA LEU A 51 0.02 3.46 6.26
C LEU A 51 -0.91 4.63 5.95
N VAL A 52 -2.17 4.34 5.55
CA VAL A 52 -3.17 5.37 5.30
C VAL A 52 -3.47 6.17 6.57
N PHE A 53 -3.61 5.50 7.72
CA PHE A 53 -3.87 6.16 9.00
C PHE A 53 -2.71 7.09 9.41
N LEU A 54 -1.47 6.61 9.32
CA LEU A 54 -0.28 7.41 9.62
C LEU A 54 -0.10 8.58 8.64
N ALA A 55 -0.40 8.37 7.36
CA ALA A 55 -0.38 9.45 6.37
C ALA A 55 -1.42 10.53 6.71
N PHE A 56 -2.62 10.13 7.14
CA PHE A 56 -3.69 11.06 7.47
C PHE A 56 -3.39 11.87 8.75
N VAL A 57 -2.90 11.21 9.79
CA VAL A 57 -2.61 11.85 11.08
C VAL A 57 -1.29 12.63 11.04
N GLY A 58 -0.23 12.05 10.48
CA GLY A 58 1.12 12.61 10.53
C GLY A 58 1.52 13.41 9.31
N ALA A 59 1.37 12.85 8.11
CA ALA A 59 1.92 13.46 6.90
C ALA A 59 1.20 14.75 6.50
N ILE A 60 -0.14 14.79 6.61
CA ILE A 60 -0.93 16.00 6.29
C ILE A 60 -0.55 17.18 7.19
N GLN A 61 -0.32 16.94 8.48
CA GLN A 61 0.07 18.00 9.42
C GLN A 61 1.48 18.51 9.14
N LEU A 62 2.41 17.62 8.77
CA LEU A 62 3.81 17.96 8.50
C LEU A 62 3.99 18.71 7.17
N ILE A 63 3.11 18.46 6.19
CA ILE A 63 3.18 19.04 4.83
C ILE A 63 2.46 20.41 4.74
N ASN A 64 1.76 20.83 5.78
CA ASN A 64 0.90 22.02 5.77
C ASN A 64 1.66 23.37 5.66
N THR A 65 2.99 23.36 5.73
CA THR A 65 3.86 24.53 5.50
C THR A 65 4.68 24.34 4.23
N ASP A 66 4.73 25.35 3.35
CA ASP A 66 5.40 25.27 2.04
C ASP A 66 6.86 24.78 2.11
N ARG A 67 7.61 25.21 3.13
CA ARG A 67 9.00 24.77 3.35
C ARG A 67 9.09 23.27 3.62
N HIS A 68 8.21 22.73 4.47
CA HIS A 68 8.21 21.32 4.82
C HIS A 68 7.75 20.45 3.66
N ARG A 69 6.79 20.93 2.85
CA ARG A 69 6.36 20.22 1.62
C ARG A 69 7.51 20.00 0.64
N MET A 70 8.29 21.05 0.34
CA MET A 70 9.44 20.91 -0.57
C MET A 70 10.48 19.95 -0.01
N LEU A 71 10.80 20.07 1.27
CA LEU A 71 11.81 19.24 1.92
C LEU A 71 11.39 17.76 1.95
N PHE A 72 10.12 17.47 2.24
CA PHE A 72 9.56 16.11 2.15
C PHE A 72 9.57 15.56 0.72
N GLY A 73 9.30 16.42 -0.27
CA GLY A 73 9.36 16.07 -1.69
C GLY A 73 10.75 15.64 -2.14
N TYR A 74 11.79 16.41 -1.77
CA TYR A 74 13.17 16.05 -2.07
C TYR A 74 13.61 14.76 -1.40
N ILE A 75 13.27 14.56 -0.12
CA ILE A 75 13.63 13.34 0.62
C ILE A 75 12.94 12.12 -0.01
N SER A 76 11.63 12.19 -0.24
CA SER A 76 10.86 11.09 -0.83
C SER A 76 11.34 10.78 -2.25
N GLY A 77 11.64 11.80 -3.05
CA GLY A 77 12.20 11.64 -4.39
C GLY A 77 13.58 10.98 -4.40
N MET A 78 14.47 11.35 -3.48
CA MET A 78 15.78 10.74 -3.36
C MET A 78 15.68 9.25 -2.96
N ILE A 79 14.76 8.91 -2.06
CA ILE A 79 14.47 7.52 -1.66
C ILE A 79 13.98 6.73 -2.88
N LEU A 80 13.02 7.25 -3.65
CA LEU A 80 12.50 6.57 -4.84
C LEU A 80 13.58 6.33 -5.91
N ILE A 81 14.45 7.31 -6.15
CA ILE A 81 15.59 7.16 -7.07
C ILE A 81 16.53 6.07 -6.57
N SER A 82 16.87 6.08 -5.27
CA SER A 82 17.76 5.06 -4.69
C SER A 82 17.16 3.66 -4.79
N TYR A 83 15.86 3.51 -4.54
CA TYR A 83 15.16 2.24 -4.66
C TYR A 83 15.15 1.73 -6.11
N GLY A 84 14.91 2.60 -7.09
CA GLY A 84 14.94 2.25 -8.51
C GLY A 84 16.33 1.93 -9.08
N ILE A 85 17.42 2.28 -8.37
CA ILE A 85 18.78 1.87 -8.73
C ILE A 85 19.12 0.50 -8.12
N VAL A 86 18.59 0.21 -6.92
CA VAL A 86 18.84 -1.03 -6.19
C VAL A 86 18.00 -2.20 -6.73
N VAL A 87 16.76 -1.93 -7.14
CA VAL A 87 15.83 -2.90 -7.75
C VAL A 87 16.09 -3.02 -9.24
#